data_AF-G0P3G9-F1
#
_entry.id   AF-G0P3G9-F1
#
_cell.length_a   1.000
_cell.length_b   1.000
_cell.length_c   1.000
_cell.angle_alpha   90.00
_cell.angle_beta   90.00
_cell.angle_gamma   90.00
#
_symmetry.space_group_name_H-M   'P 1'
#
loop_
_entity.id
_entity.type
_entity.pdbx_description
1 polymer ?
#
loop_
_entity_poly.entity_id
_entity_poly.type
_entity_poly.pdbx_seq_one_letter_code
_entity_poly.pdbx_strand_id
1 'polypeptide(L)'
;MAPPISNHPECIELNNYLIERTKDAKSSMNVTQLAEEFKTNSGSSQGMSCLLNRIYRFRSKIHQMDSISTETKVKVLFALGGVIDMDFLNELVELRANTKILTLIFRLRKDAVVEVDGKNRITKYRANDGSLELEGDHSLSAKRRDRQKQMGSIMSPEDCDDGSIDPISKTPRSTKRAAAELPSSSKRTRNSSQSRAMKSQGHAPDDSARIPEA
;
A
#
# COMPACT_ATOMS: atom_id res chain seq x y z
N MET A 1 -3.27 23.08 23.22
CA MET A 1 -4.29 22.01 23.39
C MET A 1 -5.54 22.41 22.63
N ALA A 2 -5.91 21.66 21.59
CA ALA A 2 -7.23 21.83 20.97
C ALA A 2 -8.30 21.26 21.93
N PRO A 3 -9.44 21.94 22.15
CA PRO A 3 -10.45 21.44 23.06
C PRO A 3 -11.04 20.12 22.55
N PRO A 4 -11.37 19.18 23.47
CA PRO A 4 -11.99 17.92 23.11
C PRO A 4 -13.32 18.18 22.39
N ILE A 5 -13.57 17.37 21.38
CA ILE A 5 -14.84 17.32 20.66
C ILE A 5 -15.91 17.09 21.73
N SER A 6 -16.82 18.06 21.92
CA SER A 6 -17.79 17.98 23.01
C SER A 6 -18.72 16.78 22.73
N ASN A 7 -18.67 15.75 23.58
CA ASN A 7 -19.54 14.57 23.50
C ASN A 7 -20.95 14.87 24.00
N HIS A 8 -21.42 16.11 23.82
CA HIS A 8 -22.73 16.54 24.29
C HIS A 8 -23.82 15.89 23.41
N PRO A 9 -24.90 15.32 23.98
CA PRO A 9 -25.91 14.56 23.22
C PRO A 9 -26.48 15.33 22.02
N GLU A 10 -26.88 16.59 22.24
CA GLU A 10 -27.41 17.52 21.22
C GLU A 10 -26.48 17.67 20.00
N CYS A 11 -25.20 17.40 20.19
CA CYS A 11 -24.19 17.61 19.20
C CYS A 11 -23.91 16.38 18.35
N ILE A 12 -24.08 15.22 18.96
CA ILE A 12 -24.16 13.95 18.23
C ILE A 12 -25.43 13.97 17.39
N GLU A 13 -26.55 14.46 17.95
CA GLU A 13 -27.80 14.65 17.23
C GLU A 13 -27.64 15.60 16.03
N LEU A 14 -27.01 16.76 16.21
CA LEU A 14 -26.71 17.68 15.10
C LEU A 14 -25.84 17.01 14.02
N ASN A 15 -24.79 16.29 14.39
CA ASN A 15 -23.94 15.59 13.42
C ASN A 15 -24.73 14.53 12.63
N ASN A 16 -25.56 13.75 13.31
CA ASN A 16 -26.41 12.73 12.68
C ASN A 16 -27.45 13.37 11.76
N TYR A 17 -28.07 14.48 12.17
CA TYR A 17 -28.98 15.26 11.33
C TYR A 17 -28.28 15.72 10.04
N LEU A 18 -27.06 16.25 10.14
CA LEU A 18 -26.29 16.68 8.97
C LEU A 18 -25.94 15.50 8.05
N ILE A 19 -25.53 14.37 8.61
CA ILE A 19 -25.25 13.16 7.83
C ILE A 19 -26.51 12.74 7.06
N GLU A 20 -27.67 12.70 7.73
CA GLU A 20 -28.94 12.34 7.12
C GLU A 20 -29.33 13.27 5.97
N ARG A 21 -29.28 14.60 6.21
CA ARG A 21 -29.65 15.61 5.20
C ARG A 21 -28.73 15.60 3.99
N THR A 22 -27.51 15.10 4.13
CA THR A 22 -26.49 15.12 3.06
C THR A 22 -26.36 13.81 2.30
N LYS A 23 -27.08 12.73 2.67
CA LYS A 23 -27.01 11.41 2.01
C LYS A 23 -27.21 11.44 0.50
N ASP A 24 -28.14 12.29 0.06
CA ASP A 24 -28.53 12.43 -1.36
C ASP A 24 -28.22 13.82 -1.91
N ALA A 25 -27.32 14.58 -1.27
CA ALA A 25 -26.98 15.92 -1.69
C ALA A 25 -26.32 15.92 -3.08
N LYS A 26 -26.98 16.56 -4.05
CA LYS A 26 -26.47 16.79 -5.42
C LYS A 26 -25.94 18.21 -5.65
N SER A 27 -26.09 19.07 -4.65
CA SER A 27 -25.63 20.46 -4.64
C SER A 27 -25.18 20.88 -3.24
N SER A 28 -24.39 21.96 -3.15
CA SER A 28 -24.04 22.55 -1.87
C SER A 28 -25.29 23.06 -1.15
N MET A 29 -25.36 22.86 0.15
CA MET A 29 -26.43 23.29 1.04
C MET A 29 -26.07 24.58 1.77
N ASN A 30 -27.08 25.39 2.08
CA ASN A 30 -26.89 26.60 2.89
C ASN A 30 -26.78 26.21 4.38
N VAL A 31 -25.60 26.39 4.96
CA VAL A 31 -25.30 26.03 6.36
C VAL A 31 -26.16 26.80 7.35
N THR A 32 -26.48 28.08 7.07
CA THR A 32 -27.35 28.90 7.90
C THR A 32 -28.76 28.33 7.94
N GLN A 33 -29.30 27.99 6.76
CA GLN A 33 -30.61 27.39 6.65
C GLN A 33 -30.68 26.02 7.36
N LEU A 34 -29.64 25.18 7.21
CA LEU A 34 -29.58 23.89 7.91
C LEU A 34 -29.59 24.05 9.43
N ALA A 35 -28.91 25.07 9.97
CA ALA A 35 -28.88 25.35 11.40
C ALA A 35 -30.25 25.86 11.91
N GLU A 36 -30.93 26.70 11.14
CA GLU A 36 -32.29 27.17 11.44
C GLU A 36 -33.32 26.04 11.44
N GLU A 37 -33.28 25.18 10.43
CA GLU A 37 -34.15 24.01 10.34
C GLU A 37 -33.89 23.04 11.49
N PHE A 38 -32.61 22.75 11.80
CA PHE A 38 -32.28 21.91 12.94
C PHE A 38 -32.83 22.49 14.24
N LYS A 39 -32.63 23.80 14.48
CA LYS A 39 -33.10 24.46 15.69
C LYS A 39 -34.63 24.42 15.82
N THR A 40 -35.33 24.65 14.73
CA THR A 40 -36.80 24.62 14.68
C THR A 40 -37.35 23.21 14.91
N ASN A 41 -36.72 22.19 14.32
CA ASN A 41 -37.20 20.81 14.38
C ASN A 41 -36.84 20.09 15.69
N SER A 42 -35.68 20.41 16.27
CA SER A 42 -35.21 19.80 17.53
C SER A 42 -35.68 20.54 18.78
N GLY A 43 -36.10 21.81 18.65
CA GLY A 43 -36.36 22.69 19.79
C GLY A 43 -35.08 23.11 20.54
N SER A 44 -33.91 23.02 19.89
CA SER A 44 -32.61 23.34 20.48
C SER A 44 -32.58 24.73 21.15
N SER A 45 -32.09 24.79 22.39
CA SER A 45 -31.89 26.03 23.13
C SER A 45 -30.60 26.77 22.73
N GLN A 46 -29.74 26.15 21.91
CA GLN A 46 -28.47 26.74 21.49
C GLN A 46 -28.66 27.99 20.64
N GLY A 47 -27.75 28.95 20.80
CA GLY A 47 -27.66 30.11 19.93
C GLY A 47 -27.30 29.69 18.50
N MET A 48 -27.79 30.45 17.50
CA MET A 48 -27.48 30.17 16.09
C MET A 48 -25.97 30.15 15.81
N SER A 49 -25.23 31.09 16.42
CA SER A 49 -23.77 31.14 16.34
C SER A 49 -23.08 29.88 16.87
N CYS A 50 -23.63 29.26 17.92
CA CYS A 50 -23.11 28.02 18.48
C CYS A 50 -23.33 26.85 17.52
N LEU A 51 -24.53 26.75 16.94
CA LEU A 51 -24.85 25.72 15.94
C LEU A 51 -23.97 25.86 14.69
N LEU A 52 -23.83 27.07 14.14
CA LEU A 52 -22.97 27.31 12.97
C LEU A 52 -21.51 26.94 13.24
N ASN A 53 -20.95 27.43 14.36
CA ASN A 53 -19.59 27.07 14.76
C ASN A 53 -19.41 25.55 14.88
N ARG A 54 -20.46 24.86 15.32
CA ARG A 54 -20.44 23.41 15.44
C ARG A 54 -20.46 22.70 14.10
N ILE A 55 -21.31 23.14 13.17
CA ILE A 55 -21.35 22.63 11.80
C ILE A 55 -19.99 22.84 11.12
N TYR A 56 -19.40 24.03 11.23
CA TYR A 56 -18.09 24.31 10.65
C TYR A 56 -16.97 23.44 11.25
N ARG A 57 -16.99 23.21 12.56
CA ARG A 57 -16.05 22.30 13.23
C ARG A 57 -16.24 20.86 12.77
N PHE A 58 -17.48 20.37 12.71
CA PHE A 58 -17.78 19.03 12.22
C PHE A 58 -17.28 18.84 10.80
N ARG A 59 -17.64 19.76 9.89
CA ARG A 59 -17.16 19.82 8.51
C ARG A 59 -15.62 19.76 8.43
N SER A 60 -14.92 20.52 9.26
CA SER A 60 -13.44 20.57 9.24
C SER A 60 -12.77 19.29 9.75
N LYS A 61 -13.45 18.48 10.56
CA LYS A 61 -12.85 17.31 11.23
C LYS A 61 -13.39 15.97 10.76
N ILE A 62 -14.42 15.96 9.92
CA ILE A 62 -15.08 14.72 9.51
C ILE A 62 -14.14 13.73 8.80
N HIS A 63 -13.10 14.22 8.12
CA HIS A 63 -12.08 13.37 7.49
C HIS A 63 -11.34 12.50 8.53
N GLN A 64 -11.14 13.01 9.75
CA GLN A 64 -10.45 12.35 10.87
C GLN A 64 -11.34 11.36 11.64
N MET A 65 -12.62 11.25 11.29
CA MET A 65 -13.57 10.40 12.01
C MET A 65 -13.59 8.99 11.41
N ASP A 66 -12.93 8.03 12.05
CA ASP A 66 -12.84 6.65 11.56
C ASP A 66 -14.18 5.89 11.59
N SER A 67 -15.15 6.36 12.39
CA SER A 67 -16.49 5.76 12.50
C SER A 67 -17.42 6.09 11.34
N ILE A 68 -17.04 7.01 10.45
CA ILE A 68 -17.85 7.45 9.31
C ILE A 68 -17.24 6.89 8.02
N SER A 69 -18.08 6.31 7.14
CA SER A 69 -17.60 5.80 5.86
C SER A 69 -17.05 6.91 4.96
N THR A 70 -16.08 6.57 4.13
CA THR A 70 -15.47 7.49 3.17
C THR A 70 -16.49 8.16 2.25
N GLU A 71 -17.51 7.42 1.79
CA GLU A 71 -18.59 7.97 0.97
C GLU A 71 -19.37 9.06 1.72
N THR A 72 -19.75 8.80 2.97
CA THR A 72 -20.45 9.77 3.81
C THR A 72 -19.59 10.99 4.09
N LYS A 73 -18.29 10.82 4.38
CA LYS A 73 -17.34 11.93 4.54
C LYS A 73 -17.35 12.84 3.31
N VAL A 74 -17.24 12.26 2.12
CA VAL A 74 -17.24 13.01 0.85
C VAL A 74 -18.56 13.75 0.63
N LYS A 75 -19.70 13.11 0.88
CA LYS A 75 -21.03 13.73 0.73
C LYS A 75 -21.22 14.92 1.66
N VAL A 76 -20.84 14.80 2.93
CA VAL A 76 -20.92 15.89 3.90
C VAL A 76 -19.97 17.02 3.52
N LEU A 77 -18.72 16.72 3.14
CA LEU A 77 -17.75 17.73 2.71
C LEU A 77 -18.24 18.48 1.48
N PHE A 78 -18.79 17.79 0.49
CA PHE A 78 -19.37 18.39 -0.70
C PHE A 78 -20.58 19.28 -0.35
N ALA A 79 -21.54 18.75 0.39
CA ALA A 79 -22.77 19.45 0.71
C ALA A 79 -22.53 20.69 1.59
N LEU A 80 -21.60 20.63 2.54
CA LEU A 80 -21.30 21.75 3.45
C LEU A 80 -20.18 22.66 2.95
N GLY A 81 -19.62 22.41 1.76
CA GLY A 81 -18.51 23.19 1.18
C GLY A 81 -17.23 23.13 2.02
N GLY A 82 -16.87 21.94 2.49
CA GLY A 82 -15.67 21.70 3.29
C GLY A 82 -14.40 21.69 2.44
N VAL A 83 -13.33 22.29 2.98
CA VAL A 83 -11.99 22.12 2.41
C VAL A 83 -11.54 20.69 2.64
N ILE A 84 -11.04 20.04 1.60
CA ILE A 84 -10.55 18.67 1.66
C ILE A 84 -9.07 18.72 2.02
N ASP A 85 -8.68 17.99 3.05
CA ASP A 85 -7.28 17.83 3.44
C ASP A 85 -6.51 17.04 2.36
N MET A 86 -5.26 17.42 2.11
CA MET A 86 -4.43 16.78 1.07
C MET A 86 -4.16 15.31 1.37
N ASP A 87 -4.02 14.93 2.64
CA ASP A 87 -3.81 13.54 3.03
C ASP A 87 -5.07 12.71 2.77
N PHE A 88 -6.25 13.27 3.07
CA PHE A 88 -7.53 12.64 2.74
C PHE A 88 -7.76 12.57 1.22
N LEU A 89 -7.36 13.58 0.44
CA LEU A 89 -7.38 13.51 -1.02
C LEU A 89 -6.48 12.39 -1.55
N ASN A 90 -5.28 12.24 -1.00
CA ASN A 90 -4.36 11.17 -1.37
C ASN A 90 -4.93 9.79 -1.04
N GLU A 91 -5.53 9.63 0.15
CA GLU A 91 -6.24 8.40 0.54
C GLU A 91 -7.35 8.05 -0.46
N LEU A 92 -8.18 9.02 -0.86
CA LEU A 92 -9.25 8.83 -1.85
C LEU A 92 -8.70 8.41 -3.23
N VAL A 93 -7.60 9.04 -3.68
CA VAL A 93 -6.97 8.74 -4.96
C VAL A 93 -6.33 7.36 -4.95
N GLU A 94 -5.61 7.03 -3.88
CA GLU A 94 -4.95 5.74 -3.69
C GLU A 94 -5.97 4.60 -3.61
N LEU A 95 -7.05 4.78 -2.84
CA LEU A 95 -8.15 3.82 -2.76
C LEU A 95 -8.77 3.57 -4.14
N ARG A 96 -9.03 4.63 -4.91
CA ARG A 96 -9.57 4.51 -6.28
C ARG A 96 -8.62 3.79 -7.22
N ALA A 97 -7.31 4.02 -7.12
CA ALA A 97 -6.31 3.30 -7.90
C ALA A 97 -6.28 1.81 -7.54
N ASN A 98 -6.30 1.49 -6.25
CA ASN A 98 -6.30 0.11 -5.75
C ASN A 98 -7.56 -0.67 -6.17
N THR A 99 -8.75 -0.06 -6.12
CA THR A 99 -9.99 -0.71 -6.60
C THR A 99 -9.95 -1.01 -8.11
N LYS A 100 -9.42 -0.10 -8.93
CA LYS A 100 -9.27 -0.32 -10.39
C LYS A 100 -8.32 -1.49 -10.66
N ILE A 101 -7.20 -1.55 -9.96
CA ILE A 101 -6.21 -2.63 -10.09
C ILE A 101 -6.83 -3.97 -9.67
N LEU A 102 -7.53 -4.03 -8.53
CA LEU A 102 -8.24 -5.24 -8.09
C LEU A 102 -9.29 -5.70 -9.11
N THR A 103 -10.08 -4.77 -9.66
CA THR A 103 -11.08 -5.09 -10.69
C THR A 103 -10.43 -5.61 -11.97
N LEU A 104 -9.32 -5.00 -12.41
CA LEU A 104 -8.58 -5.43 -13.58
C LEU A 104 -8.02 -6.85 -13.36
N ILE A 105 -7.38 -7.09 -12.21
CA ILE A 105 -6.85 -8.41 -11.85
C ILE A 105 -7.97 -9.44 -11.78
N PHE A 106 -9.12 -9.12 -11.19
CA PHE A 106 -10.28 -10.01 -11.15
C PHE A 106 -10.75 -10.40 -12.55
N ARG A 107 -10.86 -9.43 -13.46
CA ARG A 107 -11.23 -9.69 -14.86
C ARG A 107 -10.21 -10.56 -15.56
N LEU A 108 -8.91 -10.26 -15.43
CA LEU A 108 -7.86 -11.07 -16.03
C LEU A 108 -7.84 -12.48 -15.44
N ARG A 109 -8.11 -12.64 -14.14
CA ARG A 109 -8.11 -13.94 -13.46
C ARG A 109 -9.21 -14.90 -13.91
N LYS A 110 -10.27 -14.38 -14.53
CA LYS A 110 -11.31 -15.21 -15.13
C LYS A 110 -10.78 -16.04 -16.31
N ASP A 111 -9.93 -15.41 -17.11
CA ASP A 111 -9.48 -15.96 -18.40
C ASP A 111 -7.97 -16.27 -18.41
N ALA A 112 -7.26 -15.97 -17.32
CA ALA A 112 -5.81 -16.12 -17.20
C ALA A 112 -5.35 -16.30 -15.75
N VAL A 113 -4.14 -16.79 -15.54
CA VAL A 113 -3.42 -16.72 -14.27
C VAL A 113 -2.57 -15.45 -14.25
N VAL A 114 -2.74 -14.59 -13.23
CA VAL A 114 -2.04 -13.30 -13.13
C VAL A 114 -1.42 -13.07 -11.75
N GLU A 115 -0.14 -12.69 -11.76
CA GLU A 115 0.66 -12.28 -10.59
C GLU A 115 1.22 -10.85 -10.79
N VAL A 116 1.29 -10.09 -9.71
CA VAL A 116 1.78 -8.69 -9.70
C VAL A 116 2.82 -8.49 -8.59
N ASP A 117 3.73 -7.53 -8.78
CA ASP A 117 4.69 -7.12 -7.75
C ASP A 117 4.09 -6.12 -6.74
N GLY A 118 4.87 -5.76 -5.70
CA GLY A 118 4.47 -4.79 -4.68
C GLY A 118 4.28 -3.34 -5.17
N LYS A 119 4.46 -3.09 -6.48
CA LYS A 119 4.14 -1.83 -7.15
C LYS A 119 2.98 -1.99 -8.14
N ASN A 120 2.22 -3.08 -8.02
CA ASN A 120 1.08 -3.42 -8.86
C ASN A 120 1.41 -3.58 -10.36
N ARG A 121 2.62 -4.04 -10.71
CA ARG A 121 3.02 -4.35 -12.10
C ARG A 121 2.95 -5.84 -12.35
N ILE A 122 2.45 -6.25 -13.52
CA ILE A 122 2.33 -7.67 -13.90
C ILE A 122 3.72 -8.31 -13.99
N THR A 123 3.97 -9.35 -13.20
CA THR A 123 5.20 -10.17 -13.25
C THR A 123 4.98 -11.50 -13.94
N LYS A 124 3.73 -11.98 -13.95
CA LYS A 124 3.32 -13.19 -14.64
C LYS A 124 1.91 -13.08 -15.20
N TYR A 125 1.72 -13.52 -16.43
CA TYR A 125 0.44 -13.65 -17.09
C TYR A 125 0.42 -14.94 -17.91
N ARG A 126 -0.61 -15.76 -17.76
CA ARG A 126 -0.82 -16.98 -18.56
C ARG A 126 -2.28 -17.09 -18.91
N ALA A 127 -2.63 -16.91 -20.18
CA ALA A 127 -4.00 -17.11 -20.64
C ALA A 127 -4.41 -18.58 -20.48
N ASN A 128 -5.66 -18.84 -20.09
CA ASN A 128 -6.18 -20.19 -19.86
C ASN A 128 -6.29 -21.01 -21.16
N ASP A 129 -6.43 -20.33 -22.29
CA ASP A 129 -6.42 -20.91 -23.63
C ASP A 129 -5.00 -21.22 -24.15
N GLY A 130 -3.96 -20.86 -23.38
CA GLY A 130 -2.57 -21.02 -23.77
C GLY A 130 -2.08 -20.06 -24.86
N SER A 131 -2.88 -19.07 -25.27
CA SER A 131 -2.53 -18.14 -26.37
C SER A 131 -1.39 -17.18 -26.02
N LEU A 132 -1.20 -16.89 -24.72
CA LEU A 132 -0.23 -15.91 -24.26
C LEU A 132 0.36 -16.29 -22.90
N GLU A 133 1.68 -16.31 -22.84
CA GLU A 133 2.47 -16.49 -21.62
C GLU A 133 3.52 -15.40 -21.51
N LEU A 134 3.49 -14.66 -20.41
CA LEU A 134 4.44 -13.61 -20.07
C LEU A 134 4.96 -13.86 -18.66
N GLU A 135 6.26 -13.88 -18.48
CA GLU A 135 6.90 -13.99 -17.17
C GLU A 135 8.19 -13.16 -17.17
N GLY A 136 8.38 -12.33 -16.15
CA GLY A 136 9.57 -11.47 -16.08
C GLY A 136 9.67 -10.64 -14.81
N ASP A 137 10.92 -10.36 -14.44
CA ASP A 137 11.27 -9.45 -13.35
C ASP A 137 11.54 -8.04 -13.91
N HIS A 138 10.94 -7.02 -13.28
CA HIS A 138 11.10 -5.62 -13.66
C HIS A 138 12.39 -4.98 -13.13
N SER A 139 13.27 -5.72 -12.44
CA SER A 139 14.55 -5.23 -11.93
C SER A 139 15.51 -4.80 -13.06
N LEU A 140 16.33 -3.77 -12.80
CA LEU A 140 17.36 -3.33 -13.76
C LEU A 140 18.35 -4.43 -14.10
N SER A 141 18.67 -5.28 -13.12
CA SER A 141 19.49 -6.48 -13.28
C SER A 141 18.88 -7.49 -14.24
N ALA A 142 17.57 -7.75 -14.16
CA ALA A 142 16.88 -8.62 -15.12
C ALA A 142 16.97 -8.05 -16.55
N LYS A 143 16.64 -6.76 -16.71
CA LYS A 143 16.72 -6.06 -18.01
C LYS A 143 18.12 -6.05 -18.64
N ARG A 144 19.20 -5.96 -17.84
CA ARG A 144 20.58 -6.04 -18.36
C ARG A 144 20.92 -7.44 -18.85
N ARG A 145 20.50 -8.48 -18.12
CA ARG A 145 20.72 -9.88 -18.50
C ARG A 145 20.00 -10.23 -19.81
N ASP A 146 18.78 -9.76 -19.99
CA ASP A 146 18.01 -10.05 -21.21
C ASP A 146 18.64 -9.41 -22.47
N ARG A 147 19.17 -8.18 -22.35
CA ARG A 147 19.93 -7.54 -23.43
C ARG A 147 21.20 -8.30 -23.79
N GLN A 148 21.90 -8.85 -22.80
CA GLN A 148 23.12 -9.62 -23.04
C GLN A 148 22.83 -10.96 -23.72
N LYS A 149 21.68 -11.59 -23.42
CA LYS A 149 21.20 -12.78 -24.14
C LYS A 149 20.86 -12.48 -25.61
N GLN A 150 20.24 -11.34 -25.90
CA GLN A 150 19.93 -10.95 -27.28
C GLN A 150 21.20 -10.68 -28.12
N MET A 151 22.24 -10.10 -27.53
CA MET A 151 23.51 -9.83 -28.22
C MET A 151 24.39 -11.07 -28.43
N GLY A 152 24.29 -12.08 -27.56
CA GLY A 152 25.05 -13.34 -27.69
C GLY A 152 24.59 -14.25 -28.83
N SER A 153 23.48 -13.93 -29.50
CA SER A 153 22.89 -14.75 -30.56
C SER A 153 23.29 -14.34 -32.00
N ILE A 154 24.13 -13.31 -32.18
CA ILE A 154 24.54 -12.76 -33.50
C ILE A 154 26.02 -13.07 -33.85
N MET A 155 26.61 -14.11 -33.27
CA MET A 155 27.93 -14.59 -33.71
C MET A 155 27.89 -16.09 -34.02
N SER A 156 27.34 -16.42 -35.18
CA SER A 156 27.76 -17.59 -35.95
C SER A 156 28.78 -17.09 -36.98
N PRO A 157 30.05 -17.54 -36.96
CA PRO A 157 30.97 -17.27 -38.06
C PRO A 157 30.50 -18.13 -39.25
N GLU A 158 29.95 -17.49 -40.27
CA GLU A 158 29.87 -18.12 -41.60
C GLU A 158 31.17 -17.84 -42.34
N ASP A 159 31.68 -18.92 -42.91
CA ASP A 159 33.00 -19.08 -43.50
C ASP A 159 33.26 -18.10 -44.67
N CYS A 160 34.42 -17.45 -44.64
CA CYS A 160 35.03 -16.84 -45.83
C CYS A 160 36.43 -17.43 -45.98
N ASP A 161 36.51 -18.46 -46.80
CA ASP A 161 37.74 -19.01 -47.37
C ASP A 161 38.22 -18.10 -48.52
N ASP A 162 39.41 -17.52 -48.39
CA ASP A 162 40.30 -17.22 -49.52
C ASP A 162 41.75 -16.96 -49.02
N GLY A 163 42.59 -17.99 -49.15
CA GLY A 163 43.91 -17.87 -49.79
C GLY A 163 44.98 -16.90 -49.26
N SER A 164 45.89 -17.44 -48.46
CA SER A 164 47.37 -17.27 -48.50
C SER A 164 48.03 -15.89 -48.28
N ILE A 165 48.86 -15.77 -47.24
CA ILE A 165 50.34 -15.65 -47.28
C ILE A 165 50.87 -15.56 -45.82
N ASP A 166 51.69 -16.55 -45.44
CA ASP A 166 52.61 -16.57 -44.28
C ASP A 166 54.06 -16.31 -44.80
N PRO A 167 55.15 -16.15 -43.99
CA PRO A 167 55.30 -16.26 -42.52
C PRO A 167 56.27 -15.23 -41.85
N ILE A 168 56.42 -15.29 -40.50
CA ILE A 168 57.69 -15.46 -39.73
C ILE A 168 57.71 -14.74 -38.35
N SER A 169 57.63 -15.57 -37.30
CA SER A 169 58.33 -15.54 -35.99
C SER A 169 57.95 -14.46 -34.95
N LYS A 170 57.80 -14.72 -33.64
CA LYS A 170 58.38 -15.73 -32.72
C LYS A 170 57.42 -16.04 -31.56
N THR A 171 57.34 -17.31 -31.16
CA THR A 171 56.94 -17.77 -29.80
C THR A 171 58.21 -17.83 -28.90
N PRO A 172 58.23 -18.31 -27.62
CA PRO A 172 57.18 -18.93 -26.79
C PRO A 172 57.20 -18.55 -25.27
N ARG A 173 56.25 -19.06 -24.46
CA ARG A 173 56.50 -20.17 -23.49
C ARG A 173 55.69 -20.14 -22.16
N SER A 174 55.03 -21.28 -21.90
CA SER A 174 54.74 -21.96 -20.60
C SER A 174 53.70 -21.36 -19.64
N THR A 175 52.85 -22.12 -18.93
CA THR A 175 52.77 -23.58 -18.64
C THR A 175 51.36 -23.89 -18.07
N LYS A 176 50.66 -24.97 -18.50
CA LYS A 176 50.52 -26.30 -17.80
C LYS A 176 49.86 -26.18 -16.40
N ARG A 177 48.78 -26.85 -15.98
CA ARG A 177 48.21 -28.22 -16.18
C ARG A 177 46.70 -28.18 -15.75
N ALA A 178 45.72 -28.85 -16.39
CA ALA A 178 45.27 -30.26 -16.24
C ALA A 178 45.27 -30.77 -14.78
N ALA A 179 44.29 -31.50 -14.22
CA ALA A 179 43.00 -32.06 -14.59
C ALA A 179 42.40 -32.67 -13.30
N ALA A 180 41.09 -32.87 -13.18
CA ALA A 180 40.49 -34.05 -12.53
C ALA A 180 38.96 -34.03 -12.67
N GLU A 181 38.43 -35.15 -13.15
CA GLU A 181 37.02 -35.47 -13.32
C GLU A 181 36.32 -35.82 -11.99
N LEU A 182 34.98 -35.86 -12.09
CA LEU A 182 33.89 -36.19 -11.16
C LEU A 182 34.07 -37.55 -10.41
N PRO A 183 33.17 -38.06 -9.51
CA PRO A 183 31.78 -37.66 -9.24
C PRO A 183 31.24 -37.83 -7.78
N SER A 184 29.96 -37.43 -7.62
CA SER A 184 28.90 -38.13 -6.87
C SER A 184 28.57 -37.80 -5.40
N SER A 185 27.25 -37.68 -5.21
CA SER A 185 26.45 -38.04 -4.03
C SER A 185 26.56 -37.16 -2.76
N SER A 186 25.43 -36.54 -2.38
CA SER A 186 24.67 -37.04 -1.23
C SER A 186 23.34 -36.28 -1.04
N LYS A 187 22.24 -37.03 -1.06
CA LYS A 187 20.95 -36.62 -0.52
C LYS A 187 20.98 -36.79 1.01
N ARG A 188 20.51 -35.81 1.77
CA ARG A 188 19.81 -35.95 3.08
C ARG A 188 19.46 -34.55 3.59
N THR A 189 18.21 -34.09 3.58
CA THR A 189 17.12 -34.35 4.55
C THR A 189 17.58 -34.49 6.01
N ARG A 190 17.34 -33.46 6.83
CA ARG A 190 16.36 -33.42 7.94
C ARG A 190 16.70 -32.34 8.98
N ASN A 191 15.71 -31.47 9.20
CA ASN A 191 15.08 -31.07 10.47
C ASN A 191 15.90 -30.83 11.75
N SER A 192 15.36 -29.85 12.51
CA SER A 192 15.40 -29.64 13.96
C SER A 192 16.17 -28.36 14.32
N SER A 193 15.50 -27.25 14.58
CA SER A 193 14.85 -26.89 15.86
C SER A 193 15.84 -26.88 17.03
N GLN A 194 16.14 -25.67 17.52
CA GLN A 194 16.44 -25.32 18.92
C GLN A 194 16.51 -23.78 19.01
N SER A 195 15.47 -23.07 19.48
CA SER A 195 15.19 -22.75 20.89
C SER A 195 16.44 -22.53 21.76
N ARG A 196 16.69 -21.26 22.13
CA ARG A 196 17.42 -20.93 23.35
C ARG A 196 16.91 -19.61 23.95
N ALA A 197 16.03 -19.76 24.93
CA ALA A 197 15.85 -18.81 26.03
C ALA A 197 17.03 -18.93 27.02
N MET A 198 17.16 -17.92 27.90
CA MET A 198 17.94 -17.77 29.15
C MET A 198 18.60 -16.38 29.12
N LYS A 199 18.58 -15.53 30.15
CA LYS A 199 18.43 -15.80 31.58
C LYS A 199 18.07 -14.52 32.34
N SER A 200 17.35 -14.75 33.42
CA SER A 200 17.04 -13.86 34.53
C SER A 200 18.26 -13.38 35.32
N GLN A 201 18.12 -12.22 35.95
CA GLN A 201 18.71 -11.94 37.26
C GLN A 201 17.73 -11.08 38.07
N GLY A 202 17.27 -11.65 39.19
CA GLY A 202 16.63 -10.92 40.27
C GLY A 202 17.63 -10.75 41.42
N HIS A 203 17.52 -9.64 42.11
CA HIS A 203 17.98 -9.48 43.50
C HIS A 203 17.04 -8.48 44.19
N ALA A 204 16.36 -8.96 45.24
CA ALA A 204 15.68 -8.18 46.29
C ALA A 204 16.55 -8.29 47.56
N PRO A 205 16.16 -7.82 48.77
CA PRO A 205 15.08 -6.90 49.20
C PRO A 205 15.62 -5.77 50.14
N ASP A 206 14.77 -4.81 50.53
CA ASP A 206 14.68 -4.24 51.90
C ASP A 206 13.63 -3.10 51.88
N ASP A 207 12.49 -3.20 52.56
CA ASP A 207 12.24 -3.20 54.01
C ASP A 207 11.88 -1.80 54.50
N SER A 208 10.61 -1.63 54.87
CA SER A 208 10.12 -0.84 56.01
C SER A 208 8.66 -0.44 55.80
N ALA A 209 7.80 -1.27 56.39
CA ALA A 209 6.46 -0.86 56.78
C ALA A 209 6.52 0.23 57.86
N ARG A 210 5.78 1.33 57.68
CA ARG A 210 5.15 2.05 58.80
C ARG A 210 4.03 2.99 58.34
N ILE A 211 2.79 2.52 58.47
CA ILE A 211 1.62 3.32 58.86
C ILE A 211 1.70 3.40 60.42
N PRO A 212 1.04 4.29 61.20
CA PRO A 212 -0.18 5.02 60.85
C PRO A 212 -0.44 6.42 61.49
N GLU A 213 -1.62 6.94 61.14
CA GLU A 213 -2.56 7.78 61.93
C GLU A 213 -2.21 9.24 62.28
N ALA A 214 -2.99 10.18 61.71
CA ALA A 214 -4.10 10.87 62.39
C ALA A 214 -4.92 11.68 61.37
#